data_AF-A0A183KJD4-F1
#
_entry.id   AF-A0A183KJD4-F1
#
_cell.length_a   1.000
_cell.length_b   1.000
_cell.length_c   1.000
_cell.angle_alpha   90.00
_cell.angle_beta   90.00
_cell.angle_gamma   90.00
#
_symmetry.space_group_name_H-M   'P 1'
#
loop_
_entity.id
_entity.type
_entity.pdbx_description
1 polymer ?
#
loop_
_entity_poly.entity_id
_entity_poly.type
_entity_poly.pdbx_seq_one_letter_code
_entity_poly.pdbx_strand_id
1 'polypeptide(L)'
;MQPTVNDGDYLVVERLSIILGRIRRGDVVIAGQRRKYDTTYVLKRIKGLGDDRVTFWDKSNMEIIAKQVPRGHVWLEGDNTLQSLDSRSYGPVPISHLEYKVFLRVWPLSYFGRLQTPKPATCTTDEPCDPAFVQRGLK
;
A
#
# COMPACT_ATOMS: atom_id res chain seq x y z
N MET A 1 -3.02 9.70 2.76
CA MET A 1 -3.59 8.37 2.40
C MET A 1 -5.11 8.48 2.20
N GLN A 2 -5.56 9.61 1.65
CA GLN A 2 -6.99 9.88 1.48
C GLN A 2 -7.56 8.97 0.38
N PRO A 3 -8.84 8.56 0.45
CA PRO A 3 -9.81 8.88 1.50
C PRO A 3 -9.73 7.97 2.74
N THR A 4 -8.93 6.90 2.71
CA THR A 4 -8.88 5.91 3.79
C THR A 4 -8.38 6.50 5.11
N VAL A 5 -7.31 7.29 5.04
CA VAL A 5 -6.73 7.99 6.19
C VAL A 5 -6.53 9.45 5.82
N ASN A 6 -7.17 10.31 6.60
CA ASN A 6 -7.13 11.76 6.45
C ASN A 6 -6.20 12.40 7.48
N ASP A 7 -5.80 13.64 7.22
CA ASP A 7 -5.02 14.41 8.18
C ASP A 7 -5.88 14.67 9.42
N GLY A 8 -5.33 14.38 10.61
CA GLY A 8 -6.06 14.41 11.88
C GLY A 8 -6.67 13.07 12.32
N ASP A 9 -6.56 12.00 11.52
CA ASP A 9 -6.90 10.64 11.97
C ASP A 9 -5.88 10.14 13.01
N TYR A 10 -6.38 9.54 14.09
CA TYR A 10 -5.52 8.88 15.08
C TYR A 10 -5.54 7.38 14.84
N LEU A 11 -4.36 6.81 14.65
CA LEU A 11 -4.18 5.40 14.31
C LEU A 11 -3.43 4.68 15.42
N VAL A 12 -3.91 3.49 15.76
CA VAL A 12 -3.16 2.51 16.56
C VAL A 12 -2.35 1.66 15.60
N VAL A 13 -1.06 1.58 15.88
CA VAL A 13 -0.09 0.84 15.09
C VAL A 13 0.60 -0.21 15.94
N GLU A 14 1.07 -1.27 15.30
CA GLU A 14 1.77 -2.36 15.96
C GLU A 14 2.99 -2.80 15.16
N ARG A 15 4.00 -3.33 15.86
CA ARG A 15 5.27 -3.79 15.26
C ARG A 15 5.38 -5.31 15.18
N LEU A 16 4.51 -6.04 15.88
CA LEU A 16 4.57 -7.49 16.01
C LEU A 16 4.33 -8.20 14.68
N SER A 17 3.41 -7.72 13.84
CA SER A 17 3.22 -8.31 12.50
C SER A 17 4.43 -8.13 11.62
N ILE A 18 5.18 -7.02 11.75
CA ILE A 18 6.39 -6.82 10.97
C ILE A 18 7.46 -7.82 11.41
N ILE A 19 7.69 -7.93 12.73
CA ILE A 19 8.69 -8.85 13.31
C ILE A 19 8.36 -10.32 12.99
N LEU A 20 7.08 -10.70 13.07
CA LEU A 20 6.62 -12.06 12.77
C LEU A 20 6.44 -12.33 11.27
N GLY A 21 6.73 -11.37 10.39
CA GLY A 21 6.52 -11.50 8.95
C GLY A 21 5.04 -11.65 8.53
N ARG A 22 4.09 -11.27 9.39
CA ARG A 22 2.64 -11.36 9.17
C ARG A 22 2.09 -10.12 8.46
N ILE A 23 2.71 -9.78 7.34
CA ILE A 23 2.26 -8.72 6.43
C ILE A 23 1.49 -9.32 5.26
N ARG A 24 0.45 -8.63 4.81
CA ARG A 24 -0.46 -9.08 3.76
C ARG A 24 -0.72 -7.96 2.76
N ARG A 25 -1.14 -8.33 1.56
CA ARG A 25 -1.67 -7.36 0.59
C ARG A 25 -2.85 -6.61 1.22
N GLY A 26 -2.90 -5.31 0.97
CA GLY A 26 -3.87 -4.38 1.48
C GLY A 26 -3.58 -3.85 2.89
N ASP A 27 -2.60 -4.38 3.62
CA ASP A 27 -2.19 -3.81 4.91
C ASP A 27 -1.70 -2.37 4.72
N VAL A 28 -2.07 -1.49 5.66
CA VAL A 28 -1.51 -0.14 5.74
C VAL A 28 -0.32 -0.17 6.68
N VAL A 29 0.81 0.32 6.21
CA VAL A 29 2.10 0.26 6.92
C VAL A 29 2.76 1.62 6.97
N ILE A 30 3.55 1.81 8.03
CA ILE A 30 4.45 2.93 8.19
C ILE A 30 5.85 2.44 7.80
N ALA A 31 6.43 3.06 6.79
CA ALA A 31 7.80 2.82 6.36
C ALA A 31 8.69 4.00 6.77
N GLY A 32 9.87 3.70 7.29
CA GLY A 32 10.90 4.69 7.60
C GLY A 32 11.76 4.95 6.36
N GLN A 33 11.80 6.21 5.91
CA GLN A 33 12.73 6.68 4.90
C GLN A 33 13.90 7.38 5.59
N ARG A 34 15.02 6.67 5.72
CA ARG A 34 16.24 7.21 6.31
C ARG A 34 16.87 8.25 5.39
N ARG A 35 17.00 9.48 5.88
CA ARG A 35 17.80 10.56 5.29
C ARG A 35 19.09 10.74 6.10
N LYS A 36 19.98 11.61 5.61
CA LYS A 36 21.33 11.82 6.18
C LYS A 36 21.33 12.19 7.67
N TYR A 37 20.31 12.92 8.14
CA TYR A 37 20.24 13.42 9.52
C TYR A 37 18.89 13.15 10.21
N ASP A 38 17.93 12.55 9.51
CA ASP A 38 16.58 12.33 10.04
C ASP A 38 15.93 11.12 9.35
N THR A 39 14.95 10.51 10.00
CA THR A 39 14.11 9.47 9.41
C THR A 39 12.70 9.99 9.26
N THR A 40 12.28 10.20 8.02
CA THR A 40 10.90 10.58 7.72
C THR A 40 10.05 9.32 7.61
N TYR A 41 8.90 9.30 8.29
CA TYR A 41 7.96 8.20 8.19
C TYR A 41 6.90 8.48 7.14
N VAL A 42 6.57 7.46 6.34
CA VAL A 42 5.52 7.54 5.32
C VAL A 42 4.48 6.45 5.57
N LEU A 43 3.21 6.82 5.46
CA LEU A 43 2.08 5.90 5.55
C LEU A 43 1.64 5.50 4.14
N LYS A 44 1.67 4.19 3.84
CA LYS A 44 1.30 3.63 2.53
C LYS A 44 0.58 2.30 2.68
N ARG A 45 -0.05 1.82 1.61
CA ARG A 45 -0.68 0.50 1.56
C ARG A 45 0.18 -0.49 0.77
N ILE A 46 0.28 -1.71 1.27
CA ILE A 46 0.92 -2.82 0.56
C ILE A 46 0.02 -3.24 -0.60
N LYS A 47 0.47 -3.07 -1.83
CA LYS A 47 -0.20 -3.60 -3.02
C LYS A 47 0.31 -4.99 -3.39
N GLY A 48 1.61 -5.21 -3.24
CA GLY A 48 2.27 -6.47 -3.54
C GLY A 48 3.40 -6.79 -2.54
N LEU A 49 3.63 -8.08 -2.34
CA LEU A 49 4.71 -8.68 -1.56
C LEU A 49 5.73 -9.31 -2.51
N GLY A 50 6.84 -9.82 -1.97
CA GLY A 50 7.86 -10.50 -2.76
C GLY A 50 7.29 -11.61 -3.64
N ASP A 51 7.85 -11.73 -4.84
CA ASP A 51 7.42 -12.60 -5.94
C ASP A 51 6.10 -12.20 -6.64
N ASP A 52 5.36 -11.22 -6.13
CA ASP A 52 4.14 -10.73 -6.77
C ASP A 52 4.44 -9.97 -8.08
N ARG A 53 3.54 -10.09 -9.06
CA ARG A 53 3.49 -9.18 -10.22
C ARG A 53 2.45 -8.10 -9.94
N VAL A 54 2.89 -6.85 -9.94
CA VAL A 54 2.04 -5.68 -9.74
C VAL A 54 1.92 -4.90 -11.04
N THR A 55 0.70 -4.48 -11.37
CA THR A 55 0.43 -3.60 -12.50
C THR A 55 0.12 -2.19 -12.02
N PHE A 56 0.66 -1.19 -12.70
CA PHE A 56 0.42 0.21 -12.40
C PHE A 56 0.52 1.06 -13.66
N TRP A 57 -0.14 2.22 -13.61
CA TRP A 57 -0.03 3.25 -14.65
C TRP A 57 1.29 4.01 -14.49
N ASP A 58 2.16 3.92 -15.49
CA ASP A 58 3.37 4.73 -15.57
C ASP A 58 3.03 6.07 -16.22
N LYS A 59 3.17 7.14 -15.44
CA LYS A 59 2.91 8.52 -15.91
C LYS A 59 3.97 8.99 -16.91
N SER A 60 5.18 8.44 -16.88
CA SER A 60 6.28 8.86 -17.75
C SER A 60 6.10 8.33 -19.17
N ASN A 61 5.73 7.06 -19.30
CA ASN A 61 5.55 6.39 -20.59
C ASN A 61 4.08 6.33 -21.04
N MET A 62 3.13 6.79 -20.22
CA MET A 62 1.69 6.78 -20.48
C MET A 62 1.15 5.37 -20.81
N GLU A 63 1.63 4.36 -20.09
CA GLU A 63 1.25 2.95 -20.31
C GLU A 63 1.06 2.19 -19.00
N ILE A 64 0.41 1.02 -19.07
CA ILE A 64 0.29 0.10 -17.94
C ILE A 64 1.49 -0.84 -17.96
N ILE A 65 2.34 -0.74 -16.94
CA ILE A 65 3.51 -1.60 -16.78
C ILE A 65 3.22 -2.65 -15.71
N ALA A 66 3.69 -3.88 -15.96
CA ALA A 66 3.73 -4.95 -14.98
C ALA A 66 5.16 -5.12 -14.46
N LYS A 67 5.36 -5.05 -13.15
CA LYS A 67 6.67 -5.24 -12.50
C LYS A 67 6.60 -6.36 -11.48
N GLN A 68 7.64 -7.20 -11.45
CA GLN A 68 7.80 -8.21 -10.41
C GLN A 68 8.43 -7.57 -9.17
N VAL A 69 7.87 -7.86 -8.00
CA VAL A 69 8.40 -7.43 -6.71
C VAL A 69 9.49 -8.43 -6.29
N PRO A 70 10.73 -7.99 -6.06
CA PRO A 70 11.79 -8.89 -5.62
C PRO A 70 11.47 -9.53 -4.26
N ARG A 71 12.05 -10.70 -3.99
CA ARG A 71 11.99 -11.30 -2.65
C ARG A 71 12.54 -10.35 -1.60
N GLY A 72 11.94 -10.38 -0.42
CA GLY A 72 12.30 -9.47 0.68
C GLY A 72 11.88 -8.01 0.47
N HIS A 73 11.14 -7.69 -0.59
CA HIS A 73 10.62 -6.36 -0.87
C HIS A 73 9.08 -6.34 -0.87
N VAL A 74 8.54 -5.14 -0.77
CA VAL A 74 7.11 -4.84 -0.88
C VAL A 74 6.90 -3.71 -1.88
N TRP A 75 5.74 -3.72 -2.53
CA TRP A 75 5.27 -2.61 -3.34
C TRP A 75 4.26 -1.78 -2.57
N LEU A 76 4.59 -0.52 -2.32
CA LEU A 76 3.80 0.40 -1.52
C LEU A 76 3.14 1.44 -2.42
N GLU A 77 1.82 1.60 -2.31
CA GLU A 77 1.09 2.66 -3.00
C GLU A 77 0.23 3.45 -2.02
N GLY A 78 0.03 4.74 -2.31
CA GLY A 78 -0.92 5.55 -1.58
C GLY A 78 -2.32 5.43 -2.18
N ASP A 79 -3.35 5.44 -1.33
CA ASP A 79 -4.75 5.36 -1.78
C ASP A 79 -5.17 6.58 -2.63
N ASN A 80 -4.54 7.75 -2.39
CA ASN A 80 -4.67 8.91 -3.27
C ASN A 80 -3.61 8.82 -4.38
N THR A 81 -3.96 8.17 -5.48
CA THR A 81 -3.04 7.87 -6.59
C THR A 81 -2.49 9.12 -7.28
N LEU A 82 -3.22 10.25 -7.23
CA LEU A 82 -2.87 11.50 -7.89
C LEU A 82 -1.77 12.27 -7.12
N GLN A 83 -1.83 12.27 -5.79
CA GLN A 83 -0.91 13.02 -4.92
C GLN A 83 0.13 12.15 -4.17
N SER A 84 0.10 10.84 -4.36
CA SER A 84 1.04 9.95 -3.66
C SER A 84 2.37 9.82 -4.40
N LEU A 85 3.47 10.23 -3.76
CA LEU A 85 4.82 9.75 -4.07
C LEU A 85 5.01 8.38 -3.42
N ASP A 86 5.16 7.32 -4.22
CA ASP A 86 5.21 5.94 -3.75
C ASP A 86 6.00 5.01 -4.70
N SER A 87 5.84 3.68 -4.58
CA SER A 87 6.63 2.69 -5.34
C SER A 87 6.48 2.82 -6.85
N ARG A 88 5.43 3.48 -7.36
CA ARG A 88 5.32 3.81 -8.80
C ARG A 88 6.44 4.72 -9.27
N SER A 89 6.99 5.55 -8.39
CA SER A 89 8.07 6.50 -8.68
C SER A 89 9.45 5.96 -8.29
N TYR A 90 9.60 5.38 -7.09
CA TYR A 90 10.90 4.94 -6.58
C TYR A 90 11.13 3.42 -6.61
N GLY A 91 10.11 2.62 -6.96
CA GLY A 91 10.20 1.17 -7.04
C GLY A 91 9.89 0.41 -5.73
N PRO A 92 10.21 -0.90 -5.69
CA PRO A 92 9.98 -1.76 -4.53
C PRO A 92 10.78 -1.31 -3.30
N VAL A 93 10.23 -1.51 -2.11
CA VAL A 93 10.86 -1.12 -0.83
C VAL A 93 11.25 -2.37 -0.06
N PRO A 94 12.47 -2.47 0.51
CA PRO A 94 12.83 -3.56 1.41
C PRO A 94 11.88 -3.69 2.61
N ILE A 95 11.54 -4.90 3.01
CA ILE A 95 10.70 -5.16 4.21
C ILE A 95 11.35 -4.56 5.47
N SER A 96 12.68 -4.48 5.52
CA SER A 96 13.43 -3.88 6.64
C SER A 96 13.16 -2.38 6.85
N HIS A 97 12.61 -1.67 5.86
CA HIS A 97 12.18 -0.29 6.04
C HIS A 97 10.77 -0.18 6.63
N LEU A 98 10.01 -1.27 6.75
CA LEU A 98 8.73 -1.26 7.43
C LEU A 98 8.96 -1.24 8.94
N GLU A 99 8.33 -0.28 9.62
CA GLU A 99 8.50 -0.08 11.06
C GLU A 99 7.24 -0.46 11.82
N TYR A 100 6.07 -0.14 11.28
CA TYR A 100 4.78 -0.45 11.91
C TYR A 100 3.72 -0.85 10.88
N LYS A 101 2.73 -1.61 11.34
CA LYS A 101 1.49 -1.89 10.63
C LYS A 101 0.33 -1.19 11.36
N VAL A 102 -0.57 -0.57 10.61
CA VAL A 102 -1.78 0.03 11.18
C VAL A 102 -2.75 -1.08 11.56
N PHE A 103 -3.16 -1.07 12.82
CA PHE A 103 -4.11 -2.04 13.37
C PHE A 103 -5.54 -1.49 13.38
N LEU A 104 -5.71 -0.22 13.80
CA LEU A 104 -7.03 0.37 14.04
C LEU A 104 -6.99 1.88 13.86
N ARG A 105 -8.08 2.48 13.35
CA ARG A 105 -8.35 3.92 13.50
C ARG A 105 -9.20 4.15 14.74
N VAL A 106 -8.73 5.01 15.65
CA VAL A 106 -9.41 5.33 16.91
C VAL A 106 -10.13 6.67 16.91
N TRP A 107 -9.72 7.60 16.05
CA TRP A 107 -10.38 8.90 15.88
C TRP A 107 -10.36 9.32 14.39
N PRO A 108 -11.41 9.99 13.89
CA PRO A 108 -12.66 10.36 14.57
C PRO A 108 -13.58 9.16 14.87
N LEU A 109 -14.36 9.24 15.95
CA LEU A 109 -15.19 8.13 16.43
C LEU A 109 -16.22 7.62 15.40
N SER A 110 -16.71 8.50 14.51
CA SER A 110 -17.61 8.15 13.40
C SER A 110 -17.01 7.13 12.44
N TYR A 111 -15.68 7.06 12.40
CA TYR A 111 -14.91 6.21 11.52
C TYR A 111 -14.03 5.20 12.29
N PHE A 112 -14.31 5.00 13.59
CA PHE A 112 -13.63 4.04 14.45
C PHE A 112 -13.71 2.64 13.85
N GLY A 113 -12.58 1.92 13.85
CA GLY A 113 -12.56 0.53 13.38
C GLY A 113 -11.28 0.17 12.63
N ARG A 114 -11.23 -1.06 12.12
CA ARG A 114 -10.13 -1.49 11.26
C ARG A 114 -10.20 -0.73 9.94
N LEU A 115 -9.04 -0.31 9.43
CA LEU A 115 -8.99 0.23 8.09
C LEU A 115 -9.41 -0.87 7.11
N GLN A 116 -10.33 -0.54 6.21
CA GLN A 116 -10.77 -1.48 5.20
C GLN A 116 -9.55 -1.88 4.38
N THR A 117 -9.25 -3.17 4.38
CA THR A 117 -8.47 -3.80 3.33
C THR A 117 -9.41 -3.92 2.14
N PRO A 118 -9.05 -3.35 0.97
CA PRO A 118 -9.75 -3.71 -0.26
C PRO A 118 -9.74 -5.22 -0.34
N LYS A 119 -10.92 -5.85 -0.42
CA LYS A 119 -11.02 -7.28 -0.64
C LYS A 119 -10.16 -7.55 -1.88
N PRO A 120 -9.15 -8.45 -1.81
CA PRO A 120 -8.41 -8.79 -3.01
C PRO A 120 -9.45 -9.19 -4.04
N ALA A 121 -9.42 -8.56 -5.21
CA ALA A 121 -10.21 -9.05 -6.33
C ALA A 121 -9.71 -10.49 -6.53
N THR A 122 -10.52 -11.45 -6.06
CA THR A 122 -10.34 -12.84 -6.37
C THR A 122 -10.59 -12.92 -7.86
N CYS A 123 -9.56 -12.68 -8.68
CA CYS A 123 -9.54 -13.31 -9.98
C CYS A 123 -9.28 -14.79 -9.65
N THR A 124 -10.36 -15.48 -9.29
CA THR A 124 -10.47 -16.93 -9.37
C THR A 124 -10.07 -17.26 -10.79
N THR A 125 -9.14 -18.21 -10.95
CA THR A 125 -8.49 -18.56 -12.22
C THR A 125 -9.44 -19.01 -13.35
N ASP A 126 -10.75 -18.98 -13.11
CA ASP A 126 -11.78 -19.53 -14.00
C ASP A 126 -12.78 -18.48 -14.54
N GLU A 127 -12.61 -17.19 -14.23
CA GLU A 127 -13.37 -16.12 -14.93
C GLU A 127 -12.45 -14.99 -15.44
N PRO A 128 -12.60 -14.54 -16.70
CA PRO A 128 -11.83 -13.43 -17.22
C PRO A 128 -12.16 -12.16 -16.42
N CYS A 129 -11.14 -11.54 -15.80
CA CYS A 129 -11.31 -10.33 -14.99
C CYS A 129 -12.07 -9.27 -15.83
N ASP A 130 -13.23 -8.83 -15.32
CA ASP A 130 -14.11 -7.88 -16.00
C ASP A 130 -13.35 -6.58 -16.35
N PRO A 131 -13.26 -6.20 -17.64
CA PRO A 131 -12.56 -4.97 -18.08
C PRO A 131 -13.15 -3.69 -17.48
N ALA A 132 -14.39 -3.73 -16.95
CA ALA A 132 -14.99 -2.59 -16.27
C ALA A 132 -14.34 -2.24 -14.92
N PHE A 133 -13.59 -3.16 -14.29
CA PHE A 133 -12.90 -2.90 -13.03
C PHE A 133 -11.66 -2.01 -13.22
N VAL A 134 -10.96 -2.14 -14.36
CA VAL A 134 -9.77 -1.34 -14.69
C VAL A 134 -10.15 0.14 -14.88
N GLN A 135 -11.34 0.41 -15.43
CA GLN A 135 -11.79 1.78 -15.69
C GLN A 135 -12.33 2.52 -14.44
N ARG A 136 -12.76 1.82 -13.39
CA ARG A 136 -13.25 2.46 -12.16
C ARG A 136 -12.13 2.99 -11.25
N GLY A 137 -10.88 2.62 -11.50
CA GLY A 137 -9.70 3.18 -10.82
C GLY A 137 -9.15 4.47 -11.45
N LEU A 138 -9.82 5.00 -12.48
CA LEU A 138 -9.42 6.17 -13.28
C LEU A 138 -10.37 7.37 -13.16
N LYS A 139 -11.19 7.43 -12.11
CA LYS A 139 -11.95 8.64 -11.77
C LYS A 139 -11.52 9.19 -10.42
#